data_AF-R9PKZ5-F1
#
_entry.id   AF-R9PKZ5-F1
#
_cell.length_a   1.000
_cell.length_b   1.000
_cell.length_c   1.000
_cell.angle_alpha   90.00
_cell.angle_beta   90.00
_cell.angle_gamma   90.00
#
_symmetry.space_group_name_H-M   'P 1'
#
loop_
_entity.id
_entity.type
_entity.pdbx_description
1 polymer ?
#
loop_
_entity_poly.entity_id
_entity_poly.type
_entity_poly.pdbx_seq_one_letter_code
_entity_poly.pdbx_strand_id
1 'polypeptide(L)'
;MNNRARRDTRFSSATLLTTLLLISSFAFAKDTSNYKGSGSITQGFAKTVEANIFECKNGRSRVAGIGEVTDSTGKSWTVPADVNYATAAKAVDLYEECANITPKSIAEVAQDSVPVVVVDPEGEEVTGYIFADNYFELYINGTLIAVDTVPFTPFNSSIVKFKVSKPYTIAVKVIDWEENLGLGSENNRGKAFHPGDGGFIASFSDGTVTNADWQAQTYYTSPIYDLSCLNEVAGKRLSDSCTTQGTDDGQDAFAVHWETPSNWMAKEFDASAWPQASLYSEDEIGVNNKKAYMNFIDKFSGAGASFIWSTNVVLDNQVLLRYQVN
;
A
#
# COMPACT_ATOMS: atom_id res chain seq x y z
N MET A 1 -43.18 17.97 81.14
CA MET A 1 -44.36 17.09 81.04
C MET A 1 -44.96 17.21 79.65
N ASN A 2 -45.25 16.05 79.06
CA ASN A 2 -46.07 15.73 77.87
C ASN A 2 -45.67 16.31 76.51
N ASN A 3 -45.24 15.52 75.51
CA ASN A 3 -45.76 14.33 74.79
C ASN A 3 -46.58 14.65 73.52
N ARG A 4 -46.10 14.07 72.40
CA ARG A 4 -46.81 13.64 71.17
C ARG A 4 -47.33 14.76 70.25
N ALA A 5 -47.35 14.65 68.93
CA ALA A 5 -47.25 13.47 68.04
C ALA A 5 -46.69 13.88 66.65
N ARG A 6 -46.04 12.92 65.99
CA ARG A 6 -45.77 12.89 64.55
C ARG A 6 -47.08 12.90 63.75
N ARG A 7 -47.06 13.54 62.57
CA ARG A 7 -47.90 13.14 61.44
C ARG A 7 -47.17 13.32 60.11
N ASP A 8 -47.35 12.29 59.30
CA ASP A 8 -46.69 11.98 58.04
C ASP A 8 -46.95 13.00 56.93
N THR A 9 -45.92 13.30 56.15
CA THR A 9 -46.06 13.83 54.79
C THR A 9 -45.39 12.85 53.84
N ARG A 10 -46.22 12.18 53.03
CA ARG A 10 -45.81 11.32 51.93
C ARG A 10 -45.16 12.18 50.85
N PHE A 11 -43.88 11.96 50.57
CA PHE A 11 -43.28 12.38 49.31
C PHE A 11 -43.43 11.25 48.30
N SER A 12 -44.17 11.55 47.23
CA SER A 12 -44.37 10.67 46.08
C SER A 12 -43.07 10.59 45.29
N SER A 13 -42.48 9.39 45.20
CA SER A 13 -41.35 9.13 44.29
C SER A 13 -41.84 9.20 42.84
N ALA A 14 -41.55 10.30 42.16
CA ALA A 14 -41.60 10.37 40.71
C ALA A 14 -40.25 9.91 40.16
N THR A 15 -40.17 8.66 39.73
CA THR A 15 -39.02 8.12 39.01
C THR A 15 -38.96 8.80 37.65
N LEU A 16 -38.03 9.74 37.47
CA LEU A 16 -37.77 10.39 36.20
C LEU A 16 -37.01 9.39 35.31
N LEU A 17 -37.72 8.74 34.39
CA LEU A 17 -37.11 7.89 33.37
C LEU A 17 -36.44 8.80 32.33
N THR A 18 -35.14 9.07 32.49
CA THR A 18 -34.34 9.72 31.46
C THR A 18 -34.15 8.74 30.30
N THR A 19 -34.97 8.89 29.26
CA THR A 19 -34.76 8.21 27.98
C THR A 19 -33.52 8.84 27.34
N LEU A 20 -32.39 8.14 27.43
CA LEU A 20 -31.18 8.51 26.70
C LEU A 20 -31.45 8.22 25.21
N LEU A 21 -31.86 9.25 24.45
CA LEU A 21 -31.85 9.16 23.00
C LEU A 21 -30.38 9.01 22.57
N LEU A 22 -29.99 7.79 22.20
CA LEU A 22 -28.81 7.55 21.38
C LEU A 22 -29.09 8.21 20.02
N ILE A 23 -28.63 9.45 19.86
CA ILE A 23 -28.52 10.08 18.56
C ILE A 23 -27.34 9.37 17.90
N SER A 24 -27.62 8.33 17.09
CA SER A 24 -26.67 7.86 16.10
C SER A 24 -26.42 9.04 15.16
N SER A 25 -25.25 9.67 15.30
CA SER A 25 -24.73 10.60 14.31
C SER A 25 -24.44 9.81 13.03
N PHE A 26 -25.46 9.61 12.21
CA PHE A 26 -25.25 9.34 10.79
C PHE A 26 -24.63 10.62 10.23
N ALA A 27 -23.31 10.61 10.05
CA ALA A 27 -22.67 11.57 9.17
C ALA A 27 -23.40 11.47 7.82
N PHE A 28 -23.95 12.59 7.35
CA PHE A 28 -24.51 12.67 6.01
C PHE A 28 -23.36 12.36 5.05
N ALA A 29 -23.38 11.18 4.43
CA ALA A 29 -22.49 10.89 3.31
C ALA A 29 -22.68 12.01 2.29
N LYS A 30 -21.60 12.76 2.00
CA LYS A 30 -21.59 13.71 0.88
C LYS A 30 -22.00 12.93 -0.38
N ASP A 31 -22.81 13.55 -1.22
CA ASP A 31 -23.39 12.93 -2.40
C ASP A 31 -22.31 12.28 -3.28
N THR A 32 -22.27 10.94 -3.27
CA THR A 32 -21.30 10.14 -4.04
C THR A 32 -21.68 10.04 -5.52
N SER A 33 -22.81 10.63 -5.94
CA SER A 33 -23.30 10.59 -7.32
C SER A 33 -22.38 11.25 -8.35
N ASN A 34 -21.38 12.01 -7.90
CA ASN A 34 -20.42 12.69 -8.76
C ASN A 34 -19.34 11.75 -9.34
N TYR A 35 -19.08 10.59 -8.73
CA TYR A 35 -18.19 9.59 -9.30
C TYR A 35 -18.96 8.67 -10.26
N LYS A 36 -18.46 8.52 -11.48
CA LYS A 36 -19.08 7.71 -12.55
C LYS A 36 -18.24 6.50 -12.97
N GLY A 37 -17.14 6.23 -12.27
CA GLY A 37 -16.27 5.09 -12.55
C GLY A 37 -16.80 3.79 -11.98
N SER A 38 -15.97 2.75 -12.03
CA SER A 38 -16.32 1.38 -11.65
C SER A 38 -16.00 1.03 -10.19
N GLY A 39 -15.28 1.90 -9.48
CA GLY A 39 -14.82 1.64 -8.11
C GLY A 39 -15.89 1.78 -7.03
N SER A 40 -15.68 1.08 -5.92
CA SER A 40 -16.45 1.26 -4.69
C SER A 40 -15.92 2.46 -3.91
N ILE A 41 -16.83 3.27 -3.38
CA ILE A 41 -16.50 4.46 -2.59
C ILE A 41 -16.64 4.18 -1.09
N THR A 42 -15.60 4.53 -0.33
CA THR A 42 -15.63 4.63 1.14
C THR A 42 -15.32 6.07 1.55
N GLN A 43 -15.64 6.45 2.79
CA GLN A 43 -15.33 7.79 3.32
C GLN A 43 -14.91 7.71 4.78
N GLY A 44 -13.89 8.49 5.14
CA GLY A 44 -13.39 8.59 6.51
C GLY A 44 -12.54 7.40 6.94
N PHE A 45 -12.20 7.38 8.23
CA PHE A 45 -11.27 6.41 8.80
C PHE A 45 -11.81 4.98 8.71
N ALA A 46 -10.91 4.06 8.37
CA ALA A 46 -11.11 2.64 8.57
C ALA A 46 -11.02 2.28 10.05
N LYS A 47 -11.68 1.18 10.42
CA LYS A 47 -11.49 0.55 11.72
C LYS A 47 -10.17 -0.21 11.73
N THR A 48 -9.27 0.11 12.65
CA THR A 48 -8.04 -0.66 12.84
C THR A 48 -8.35 -2.11 13.23
N VAL A 49 -7.79 -3.06 12.47
CA VAL A 49 -7.86 -4.50 12.74
C VAL A 49 -6.54 -4.97 13.34
N GLU A 50 -5.42 -4.52 12.77
CA GLU A 50 -4.08 -4.77 13.31
C GLU A 50 -3.37 -3.43 13.49
N ALA A 51 -2.95 -3.13 14.71
CA ALA A 51 -2.42 -1.81 15.03
C ALA A 51 -1.06 -1.56 14.36
N ASN A 52 -0.24 -2.59 14.22
CA ASN A 52 1.07 -2.52 13.59
C ASN A 52 1.57 -3.93 13.25
N ILE A 53 1.87 -4.19 11.98
CA ILE A 53 2.37 -5.50 11.53
C ILE A 53 3.90 -5.62 11.57
N PHE A 54 4.60 -4.52 11.85
CA PHE A 54 6.06 -4.47 11.84
C PHE A 54 6.65 -3.76 13.05
N GLU A 55 7.62 -4.41 13.70
CA GLU A 55 8.38 -3.82 14.80
C GLU A 55 9.84 -3.61 14.40
N CYS A 56 10.28 -2.35 14.42
CA CYS A 56 11.66 -1.99 14.18
C CYS A 56 12.52 -2.27 15.42
N LYS A 57 13.28 -3.38 15.41
CA LYS A 57 14.13 -3.78 16.55
C LYS A 57 15.24 -2.76 16.84
N ASN A 58 15.77 -2.11 15.79
CA ASN A 58 16.86 -1.15 15.88
C ASN A 58 16.43 0.18 15.29
N GLY A 59 15.78 1.03 16.10
CA GLY A 59 15.43 2.39 15.69
C GLY A 59 13.93 2.67 15.78
N ARG A 60 13.38 3.31 14.75
CA ARG A 60 11.96 3.68 14.68
C ARG A 60 11.45 3.39 13.29
N SER A 61 10.25 2.84 13.23
CA SER A 61 9.44 2.71 12.02
C SER A 61 8.18 3.58 12.15
N ARG A 62 7.63 4.00 11.02
CA ARG A 62 6.22 4.41 10.97
C ARG A 62 5.34 3.19 11.31
N VAL A 63 4.13 3.46 11.79
CA VAL A 63 3.17 2.42 12.16
C VAL A 63 2.58 1.82 10.88
N ALA A 64 2.82 0.53 10.66
CA ALA A 64 2.27 -0.21 9.52
C ALA A 64 0.97 -0.92 9.96
N GLY A 65 -0.11 -0.16 10.10
CA GLY A 65 -1.41 -0.70 10.50
C GLY A 65 -2.13 -1.43 9.36
N ILE A 66 -3.12 -2.25 9.72
CA ILE A 66 -4.12 -2.81 8.81
C ILE A 66 -5.51 -2.42 9.32
N GLY A 67 -6.34 -1.90 8.43
CA GLY A 67 -7.70 -1.47 8.70
C GLY A 67 -8.74 -2.22 7.88
N GLU A 68 -9.99 -2.05 8.29
CA GLU A 68 -11.17 -2.51 7.59
C GLU A 68 -12.16 -1.34 7.45
N VAL A 69 -12.65 -1.11 6.23
CA VAL A 69 -13.68 -0.11 5.94
C VAL A 69 -14.77 -0.72 5.07
N THR A 70 -16.02 -0.35 5.32
CA THR A 70 -17.18 -0.87 4.59
C THR A 70 -17.73 0.20 3.66
N ASP A 71 -17.98 -0.17 2.40
CA ASP A 71 -18.62 0.73 1.44
C ASP A 71 -20.14 0.82 1.65
N SER A 72 -20.79 1.73 0.91
CA SER A 72 -22.25 1.94 1.00
C SER A 72 -23.10 0.72 0.63
N THR A 73 -22.54 -0.28 -0.05
CA THR A 73 -23.22 -1.52 -0.41
C THR A 73 -23.06 -2.63 0.64
N GLY A 74 -22.26 -2.39 1.68
CA GLY A 74 -21.95 -3.34 2.74
C GLY A 74 -20.75 -4.24 2.44
N LYS A 75 -19.99 -4.00 1.36
CA LYS A 75 -18.77 -4.74 1.06
C LYS A 75 -17.62 -4.22 1.92
N SER A 76 -16.87 -5.14 2.52
CA SER A 76 -15.70 -4.83 3.35
C SER A 76 -14.43 -4.77 2.52
N TRP A 77 -13.55 -3.82 2.86
CA TRP A 77 -12.28 -3.56 2.21
C TRP A 77 -11.15 -3.50 3.25
N THR A 78 -10.09 -4.27 3.02
CA THR A 78 -8.86 -4.20 3.81
C THR A 78 -7.99 -3.06 3.30
N VAL A 79 -7.52 -2.20 4.21
CA VAL A 79 -6.67 -1.05 3.86
C VAL A 79 -5.34 -1.07 4.64
N PRO A 80 -4.20 -0.66 4.02
CA PRO A 80 -4.09 -0.20 2.62
C PRO A 80 -4.31 -1.31 1.58
N ALA A 81 -4.07 -2.58 1.93
CA ALA A 81 -4.43 -3.73 1.10
C ALA A 81 -4.42 -5.05 1.88
N ASP A 82 -5.02 -6.09 1.31
CA ASP A 82 -4.79 -7.47 1.73
C ASP A 82 -3.40 -7.94 1.23
N VAL A 83 -2.54 -8.32 2.17
CA VAL A 83 -1.13 -8.65 1.95
C VAL A 83 -0.73 -9.95 2.65
N ASN A 84 0.27 -10.63 2.09
CA ASN A 84 0.85 -11.87 2.58
C ASN A 84 1.96 -11.65 3.62
N TYR A 85 2.10 -10.43 4.16
CA TYR A 85 3.22 -10.04 5.01
C TYR A 85 3.43 -10.99 6.21
N ALA A 86 2.37 -11.42 6.89
CA ALA A 86 2.49 -12.20 8.11
C ALA A 86 3.00 -13.65 7.89
N THR A 87 2.81 -14.21 6.68
CA THR A 87 3.02 -15.64 6.43
C THR A 87 4.02 -15.93 5.32
N ALA A 88 4.25 -15.00 4.39
CA ALA A 88 5.15 -15.21 3.27
C ALA A 88 6.63 -15.16 3.67
N ALA A 89 7.44 -15.84 2.87
CA ALA A 89 8.88 -15.71 2.93
C ALA A 89 9.29 -14.25 2.66
N LYS A 90 10.19 -13.74 3.48
CA LYS A 90 10.76 -12.41 3.32
C LYS A 90 11.89 -12.42 2.30
N ALA A 91 12.01 -11.35 1.53
CA ALA A 91 13.17 -11.16 0.69
C ALA A 91 14.44 -10.99 1.54
N VAL A 92 15.61 -11.29 0.96
CA VAL A 92 16.87 -11.01 1.64
C VAL A 92 17.18 -9.54 1.45
N ASP A 93 17.50 -8.83 2.52
CA ASP A 93 17.80 -7.40 2.43
C ASP A 93 19.21 -7.15 1.89
N LEU A 94 19.30 -6.26 0.90
CA LEU A 94 20.51 -5.52 0.61
C LEU A 94 20.78 -4.50 1.72
N TYR A 95 19.74 -3.83 2.21
CA TYR A 95 19.83 -2.82 3.26
C TYR A 95 18.53 -2.74 4.03
N GLU A 96 18.58 -2.82 5.35
CA GLU A 96 17.44 -2.75 6.25
C GLU A 96 17.92 -2.33 7.66
N GLU A 97 17.58 -1.12 8.09
CA GLU A 97 18.14 -0.52 9.31
C GLU A 97 17.63 -1.19 10.58
N CYS A 98 16.38 -1.63 10.62
CA CYS A 98 15.76 -2.25 11.79
C CYS A 98 16.38 -3.61 12.14
N ALA A 99 17.02 -4.30 11.18
CA ALA A 99 17.79 -5.53 11.36
C ALA A 99 19.30 -5.29 11.43
N ASN A 100 19.76 -4.03 11.44
CA ASN A 100 21.17 -3.64 11.36
C ASN A 100 21.89 -4.14 10.09
N ILE A 101 21.16 -4.37 9.00
CA ILE A 101 21.74 -4.74 7.70
C ILE A 101 22.05 -3.43 6.97
N THR A 102 23.29 -2.95 7.08
CA THR A 102 23.66 -1.62 6.55
C THR A 102 24.92 -1.63 5.65
N PRO A 103 25.05 -2.55 4.69
CA PRO A 103 26.20 -2.55 3.79
C PRO A 103 26.20 -1.30 2.90
N LYS A 104 27.40 -0.87 2.54
CA LYS A 104 27.64 0.37 1.78
C LYS A 104 27.60 0.19 0.27
N SER A 105 27.69 -1.05 -0.19
CA SER A 105 27.64 -1.40 -1.60
C SER A 105 27.35 -2.89 -1.77
N ILE A 106 27.08 -3.31 -3.00
CA ILE A 106 26.85 -4.72 -3.32
C ILE A 106 28.05 -5.63 -2.99
N ALA A 107 29.26 -5.09 -2.93
CA ALA A 107 30.48 -5.85 -2.61
C ALA A 107 30.50 -6.38 -1.17
N GLU A 108 29.71 -5.78 -0.27
CA GLU A 108 29.59 -6.18 1.13
C GLU A 108 28.43 -7.18 1.36
N VAL A 109 27.65 -7.49 0.32
CA VAL A 109 26.48 -8.38 0.40
C VAL A 109 26.86 -9.81 0.03
N ALA A 110 26.50 -10.77 0.90
CA ALA A 110 26.69 -12.21 0.67
C ALA A 110 25.64 -12.80 -0.30
N GLN A 111 25.72 -12.45 -1.58
CA GLN A 111 24.74 -12.82 -2.60
C GLN A 111 24.60 -14.34 -2.80
N ASP A 112 25.67 -15.11 -2.54
CA ASP A 112 25.65 -16.58 -2.65
C ASP A 112 24.82 -17.27 -1.57
N SER A 113 24.48 -16.56 -0.48
CA SER A 113 23.60 -17.08 0.57
C SER A 113 22.11 -16.83 0.33
N VAL A 114 21.75 -16.11 -0.75
CA VAL A 114 20.36 -15.83 -1.06
C VAL A 114 19.68 -17.12 -1.52
N PRO A 115 18.59 -17.55 -0.86
CA PRO A 115 17.88 -18.77 -1.23
C PRO A 115 17.26 -18.65 -2.62
N VAL A 116 17.26 -19.75 -3.36
CA VAL A 116 16.72 -19.82 -4.72
C VAL A 116 15.35 -20.49 -4.68
N VAL A 117 14.31 -19.76 -5.09
CA VAL A 117 12.96 -20.33 -5.25
C VAL A 117 12.86 -21.02 -6.60
N VAL A 118 12.57 -22.32 -6.61
CA VAL A 118 12.45 -23.10 -7.85
C VAL A 118 11.03 -22.99 -8.40
N VAL A 119 10.84 -22.17 -9.44
CA VAL A 119 9.55 -22.07 -10.18
C VAL A 119 9.52 -23.10 -11.30
N ASP A 120 10.62 -23.24 -12.02
CA ASP A 120 10.87 -24.28 -13.00
C ASP A 120 12.27 -24.89 -12.76
N PRO A 121 12.39 -26.19 -12.43
CA PRO A 121 13.67 -26.82 -12.17
C PRO A 121 14.62 -26.83 -13.39
N GLU A 122 14.07 -26.82 -14.61
CA GLU A 122 14.85 -26.77 -15.85
C GLU A 122 15.21 -25.34 -16.28
N GLY A 123 14.68 -24.35 -15.56
CA GLY A 123 14.92 -22.94 -15.82
C GLY A 123 16.32 -22.46 -15.45
N GLU A 124 16.60 -21.23 -15.85
CA GLU A 124 17.82 -20.52 -15.47
C GLU A 124 17.61 -19.80 -14.13
N GLU A 125 18.68 -19.66 -13.35
CA GLU A 125 18.65 -18.83 -12.14
C GLU A 125 18.68 -17.35 -12.52
N VAL A 126 17.69 -16.60 -12.05
CA VAL A 126 17.60 -15.15 -12.18
C VAL A 126 17.73 -14.52 -10.80
N THR A 127 18.62 -13.55 -10.68
CA THR A 127 18.76 -12.69 -9.50
C THR A 127 18.02 -11.38 -9.75
N GLY A 128 17.12 -11.00 -8.86
CA GLY A 128 16.42 -9.71 -8.89
C GLY A 128 16.91 -8.80 -7.78
N TYR A 129 17.11 -7.52 -8.09
CA TYR A 129 17.35 -6.44 -7.12
C TYR A 129 16.14 -5.51 -7.13
N ILE A 130 15.61 -5.20 -5.94
CA ILE A 130 14.31 -4.55 -5.80
C ILE A 130 14.42 -3.42 -4.76
N PHE A 131 13.79 -2.29 -5.07
CA PHE A 131 13.50 -1.22 -4.12
C PHE A 131 12.03 -0.80 -4.30
N ALA A 132 11.32 -0.65 -3.18
CA ALA A 132 9.94 -0.19 -3.16
C ALA A 132 9.78 1.00 -2.18
N ASP A 133 8.97 1.96 -2.58
CA ASP A 133 8.38 3.00 -1.76
C ASP A 133 6.88 2.64 -1.69
N ASN A 134 6.38 1.86 -0.72
CA ASN A 134 7.08 1.25 0.41
C ASN A 134 7.20 -0.28 0.33
N TYR A 135 6.13 -1.00 -0.04
CA TYR A 135 6.06 -2.45 0.12
C TYR A 135 5.84 -3.17 -1.21
N PHE A 136 6.41 -4.37 -1.37
CA PHE A 136 6.16 -5.24 -2.52
C PHE A 136 5.88 -6.71 -2.17
N GLU A 137 5.16 -7.39 -3.07
CA GLU A 137 5.04 -8.85 -3.15
C GLU A 137 5.39 -9.30 -4.57
N LEU A 138 6.45 -10.11 -4.72
CA LEU A 138 6.94 -10.55 -6.02
C LEU A 138 6.45 -11.96 -6.36
N TYR A 139 5.88 -12.11 -7.55
CA TYR A 139 5.44 -13.38 -8.11
C TYR A 139 6.09 -13.64 -9.46
N ILE A 140 6.44 -14.90 -9.70
CA ILE A 140 6.95 -15.39 -11.00
C ILE A 140 6.06 -16.54 -11.46
N ASN A 141 5.40 -16.37 -12.62
CA ASN A 141 4.37 -17.30 -13.12
C ASN A 141 3.27 -17.65 -12.10
N GLY A 142 2.98 -16.75 -11.16
CA GLY A 142 2.01 -16.96 -10.08
C GLY A 142 2.59 -17.55 -8.80
N THR A 143 3.84 -18.03 -8.79
CA THR A 143 4.52 -18.47 -7.57
C THR A 143 5.05 -17.26 -6.80
N LEU A 144 4.61 -17.09 -5.55
CA LEU A 144 5.15 -16.07 -4.64
C LEU A 144 6.62 -16.37 -4.33
N ILE A 145 7.51 -15.46 -4.72
CA ILE A 145 8.95 -15.58 -4.49
C ILE A 145 9.31 -15.06 -3.11
N ALA A 146 8.90 -13.83 -2.82
CA ALA A 146 9.15 -13.16 -1.57
C ALA A 146 8.25 -11.93 -1.43
N VAL A 147 8.14 -11.46 -0.19
CA VAL A 147 7.58 -10.15 0.14
C VAL A 147 8.63 -9.28 0.82
N ASP A 148 8.39 -7.97 0.82
CA ASP A 148 9.23 -7.01 1.52
C ASP A 148 9.30 -7.30 3.04
N THR A 149 10.44 -6.95 3.64
CA THR A 149 10.74 -7.04 5.07
C THR A 149 10.22 -5.84 5.85
N VAL A 150 10.05 -4.67 5.21
CA VAL A 150 9.58 -3.44 5.85
C VAL A 150 8.34 -2.91 5.12
N PRO A 151 7.16 -2.92 5.75
CA PRO A 151 5.94 -2.46 5.08
C PRO A 151 5.89 -0.97 4.77
N PHE A 152 6.48 -0.13 5.62
CA PHE A 152 6.32 1.32 5.54
C PHE A 152 7.66 2.05 5.55
N THR A 153 8.28 2.20 6.73
CA THR A 153 9.61 2.81 6.86
C THR A 153 10.36 2.20 8.06
N PRO A 154 11.70 2.26 8.12
CA PRO A 154 12.65 2.87 7.17
C PRO A 154 12.66 2.22 5.80
N PHE A 155 13.11 2.95 4.78
CA PHE A 155 13.32 2.39 3.45
C PHE A 155 14.36 1.27 3.47
N ASN A 156 14.08 0.21 2.73
CA ASN A 156 14.96 -0.93 2.55
C ASN A 156 15.12 -1.26 1.06
N SER A 157 16.01 -2.19 0.75
CA SER A 157 16.14 -2.76 -0.58
C SER A 157 16.47 -4.22 -0.48
N SER A 158 16.09 -4.99 -1.49
CA SER A 158 16.08 -6.45 -1.41
C SER A 158 16.77 -7.11 -2.61
N ILE A 159 17.23 -8.34 -2.38
CA ILE A 159 17.71 -9.27 -3.38
C ILE A 159 16.92 -10.58 -3.29
N VAL A 160 16.54 -11.10 -4.45
CA VAL A 160 15.81 -12.37 -4.59
C VAL A 160 16.49 -13.23 -5.65
N LYS A 161 16.32 -14.55 -5.53
CA LYS A 161 16.74 -15.50 -6.57
C LYS A 161 15.64 -16.50 -6.86
N PHE A 162 15.43 -16.80 -8.14
CA PHE A 162 14.49 -17.83 -8.57
C PHE A 162 14.98 -18.56 -9.81
N LYS A 163 14.55 -19.81 -10.01
CA LYS A 163 14.77 -20.56 -11.25
C LYS A 163 13.51 -20.56 -12.11
N VAL A 164 13.60 -20.13 -13.37
CA VAL A 164 12.46 -20.08 -14.29
C VAL A 164 12.89 -20.24 -15.75
N SER A 165 12.02 -20.84 -16.58
CA SER A 165 12.20 -20.90 -18.04
C SER A 165 11.49 -19.75 -18.74
N LYS A 166 12.13 -19.19 -19.77
CA LYS A 166 11.49 -18.22 -20.67
C LYS A 166 10.51 -18.91 -21.64
N PRO A 167 9.41 -18.24 -22.05
CA PRO A 167 8.95 -16.95 -21.54
C PRO A 167 8.29 -17.11 -20.15
N TYR A 168 8.43 -16.09 -19.29
CA TYR A 168 7.83 -16.06 -17.95
C TYR A 168 7.26 -14.69 -17.61
N THR A 169 6.31 -14.66 -16.68
CA THR A 169 5.68 -13.42 -16.23
C THR A 169 6.25 -13.01 -14.88
N ILE A 170 6.59 -11.74 -14.75
CA ILE A 170 6.83 -11.08 -13.47
C ILE A 170 5.56 -10.33 -13.11
N ALA A 171 5.06 -10.57 -11.90
CA ALA A 171 3.91 -9.87 -11.34
C ALA A 171 4.27 -9.34 -9.96
N VAL A 172 3.94 -8.08 -9.67
CA VAL A 172 4.29 -7.43 -8.40
C VAL A 172 3.07 -6.70 -7.85
N LYS A 173 2.72 -6.96 -6.59
CA LYS A 173 1.79 -6.08 -5.86
C LYS A 173 2.64 -5.08 -5.11
N VAL A 174 2.36 -3.80 -5.28
CA VAL A 174 3.09 -2.72 -4.61
C VAL A 174 2.13 -1.81 -3.88
N ILE A 175 2.51 -1.42 -2.67
CA ILE A 175 1.69 -0.65 -1.74
C ILE A 175 2.46 0.59 -1.30
N ASP A 176 1.86 1.76 -1.49
CA ASP A 176 2.20 2.97 -0.73
C ASP A 176 1.42 2.90 0.59
N TRP A 177 2.16 2.80 1.70
CA TRP A 177 1.56 2.45 2.98
C TRP A 177 0.98 3.69 3.65
N GLU A 178 -0.21 3.56 4.24
CA GLU A 178 -0.87 4.68 4.92
C GLU A 178 -0.73 4.57 6.45
N GLU A 179 -0.49 5.71 7.12
CA GLU A 179 -0.54 5.80 8.58
C GLU A 179 -1.99 6.00 9.06
N ASN A 180 -2.73 6.84 8.33
CA ASN A 180 -4.13 7.14 8.59
C ASN A 180 -5.03 6.20 7.79
N LEU A 181 -5.37 5.05 8.39
CA LEU A 181 -6.07 3.96 7.71
C LEU A 181 -7.41 4.40 7.07
N GLY A 182 -7.59 4.05 5.80
CA GLY A 182 -8.73 4.41 4.95
C GLY A 182 -8.62 5.77 4.25
N LEU A 183 -7.57 6.54 4.53
CA LEU A 183 -7.40 7.92 4.05
C LEU A 183 -6.19 8.11 3.12
N GLY A 184 -5.39 7.08 2.82
CA GLY A 184 -4.23 7.15 1.92
C GLY A 184 -3.21 8.19 2.32
N SER A 185 -3.10 8.49 3.61
CA SER A 185 -2.35 9.64 4.09
C SER A 185 -1.55 9.34 5.35
N GLU A 186 -0.61 10.23 5.62
CA GLU A 186 0.34 10.12 6.69
C GLU A 186 0.68 11.48 7.31
N ASN A 187 1.22 11.47 8.53
CA ASN A 187 1.76 12.69 9.11
C ASN A 187 3.10 13.03 8.42
N ASN A 188 3.09 14.04 7.57
CA ASN A 188 4.27 14.45 6.81
C ASN A 188 4.18 15.90 6.34
N ARG A 189 5.34 16.50 6.03
CA ARG A 189 5.47 17.86 5.45
C ARG A 189 4.67 18.94 6.21
N GLY A 190 4.53 18.78 7.52
CA GLY A 190 3.83 19.72 8.40
C GLY A 190 2.30 19.60 8.40
N LYS A 191 1.76 18.50 7.86
CA LYS A 191 0.33 18.19 7.81
C LYS A 191 0.05 16.83 8.42
N ALA A 192 -1.05 16.73 9.17
CA ALA A 192 -1.46 15.47 9.80
C ALA A 192 -1.94 14.42 8.77
N PHE A 193 -2.48 14.87 7.63
CA PHE A 193 -3.00 14.04 6.55
C PHE A 193 -2.39 14.51 5.22
N HIS A 194 -1.14 14.15 5.00
CA HIS A 194 -0.45 14.35 3.73
C HIS A 194 -0.50 13.05 2.92
N PRO A 195 -0.87 13.04 1.64
CA PRO A 195 -0.76 11.83 0.83
C PRO A 195 0.71 11.40 0.72
N GLY A 196 0.97 10.10 0.84
CA GLY A 196 2.29 9.51 0.61
C GLY A 196 2.67 9.60 -0.87
N ASP A 197 3.85 9.07 -1.20
CA ASP A 197 4.17 8.76 -2.58
C ASP A 197 4.73 7.34 -2.64
N GLY A 198 4.28 6.59 -3.65
CA GLY A 198 4.75 5.25 -3.92
C GLY A 198 5.97 5.23 -4.83
N GLY A 199 6.35 4.04 -5.29
CA GLY A 199 7.39 3.88 -6.29
C GLY A 199 7.96 2.47 -6.31
N PHE A 200 8.24 1.94 -7.49
CA PHE A 200 8.86 0.63 -7.63
C PHE A 200 9.96 0.65 -8.67
N ILE A 201 11.12 0.11 -8.34
CA ILE A 201 12.22 -0.08 -9.28
C ILE A 201 12.89 -1.43 -9.05
N ALA A 202 13.12 -2.14 -10.14
CA ALA A 202 13.80 -3.42 -10.13
C ALA A 202 14.65 -3.65 -11.37
N SER A 203 15.70 -4.45 -11.20
CA SER A 203 16.51 -5.03 -12.27
C SER A 203 16.73 -6.52 -12.03
N PHE A 204 16.93 -7.27 -13.11
CA PHE A 204 17.11 -8.72 -13.06
C PHE A 204 18.35 -9.12 -13.88
N SER A 205 19.02 -10.20 -13.45
CA SER A 205 20.28 -10.66 -14.06
C SER A 205 20.14 -11.18 -15.49
N ASP A 206 18.92 -11.41 -15.97
CA ASP A 206 18.62 -11.78 -17.36
C ASP A 206 18.46 -10.57 -18.31
N GLY A 207 18.73 -9.37 -17.80
CA GLY A 207 18.64 -8.10 -18.53
C GLY A 207 17.28 -7.41 -18.43
N THR A 208 16.29 -8.04 -17.77
CA THR A 208 14.99 -7.40 -17.54
C THR A 208 15.14 -6.24 -16.56
N VAL A 209 14.53 -5.11 -16.87
CA VAL A 209 14.47 -3.93 -15.99
C VAL A 209 13.06 -3.35 -15.98
N THR A 210 12.73 -2.66 -14.90
CA THR A 210 11.53 -1.82 -14.81
C THR A 210 11.62 -0.63 -15.78
N ASN A 211 10.62 -0.47 -16.63
CA ASN A 211 10.55 0.56 -17.68
C ASN A 211 9.08 0.78 -18.12
N ALA A 212 8.87 1.59 -19.16
CA ALA A 212 7.52 1.94 -19.64
C ALA A 212 6.75 0.81 -20.35
N ASP A 213 7.39 -0.34 -20.61
CA ASP A 213 6.75 -1.53 -21.21
C ASP A 213 6.08 -2.43 -20.15
N TRP A 214 6.25 -2.11 -18.87
CA TRP A 214 5.51 -2.74 -17.78
C TRP A 214 4.07 -2.25 -17.77
N GLN A 215 3.15 -3.13 -17.39
CA GLN A 215 1.76 -2.77 -17.16
C GLN A 215 1.55 -2.42 -15.68
N ALA A 216 0.73 -1.42 -15.39
CA ALA A 216 0.45 -0.98 -14.02
C ALA A 216 -1.03 -0.59 -13.85
N GLN A 217 -1.73 -1.23 -12.92
CA GLN A 217 -3.14 -0.94 -12.64
C GLN A 217 -3.33 -0.64 -11.15
N THR A 218 -3.85 0.55 -10.83
CA THR A 218 -4.24 0.96 -9.46
C THR A 218 -5.52 0.26 -9.02
N TYR A 219 -5.62 -0.15 -7.75
CA TYR A 219 -6.78 -0.81 -7.12
C TYR A 219 -7.24 -0.15 -5.81
N TYR A 220 -6.51 0.86 -5.34
CA TYR A 220 -6.89 1.67 -4.19
C TYR A 220 -6.34 3.09 -4.42
N THR A 221 -7.23 4.08 -4.49
CA THR A 221 -6.86 5.50 -4.68
C THR A 221 -7.42 6.34 -3.53
N SER A 222 -6.55 7.07 -2.82
CA SER A 222 -6.89 7.85 -1.63
C SER A 222 -5.75 8.84 -1.29
N PRO A 223 -5.97 9.97 -0.58
CA PRO A 223 -7.25 10.60 -0.27
C PRO A 223 -7.86 11.32 -1.47
N ILE A 224 -9.18 11.30 -1.57
CA ILE A 224 -9.95 12.06 -2.57
C ILE A 224 -10.94 12.99 -1.87
N TYR A 225 -10.84 14.30 -2.10
CA TYR A 225 -11.75 15.29 -1.50
C TYR A 225 -12.87 15.76 -2.43
N ASP A 226 -12.70 15.56 -3.75
CA ASP A 226 -13.69 15.87 -4.77
C ASP A 226 -13.79 14.69 -5.74
N LEU A 227 -14.85 13.89 -5.63
CA LEU A 227 -15.04 12.71 -6.48
C LEU A 227 -15.15 13.03 -7.98
N SER A 228 -15.43 14.29 -8.37
CA SER A 228 -15.50 14.70 -9.77
C SER A 228 -14.13 14.85 -10.43
N CYS A 229 -13.04 14.86 -9.66
CA CYS A 229 -11.67 14.87 -10.19
C CYS A 229 -11.23 13.51 -10.77
N LEU A 230 -11.99 12.46 -10.47
CA LEU A 230 -11.71 11.10 -10.90
C LEU A 230 -12.36 10.81 -12.25
N ASN A 231 -11.66 10.06 -13.09
CA ASN A 231 -12.18 9.61 -14.37
C ASN A 231 -11.64 8.22 -14.73
N GLU A 232 -12.45 7.41 -15.42
CA GLU A 232 -12.00 6.14 -15.97
C GLU A 232 -12.10 6.16 -17.50
N VAL A 233 -10.99 5.83 -18.17
CA VAL A 233 -10.94 5.84 -19.63
C VAL A 233 -9.95 4.80 -20.15
N ALA A 234 -10.43 3.92 -21.04
CA ALA A 234 -9.60 2.89 -21.68
C ALA A 234 -8.74 2.07 -20.68
N GLY A 235 -9.36 1.59 -19.60
CA GLY A 235 -8.70 0.82 -18.54
C GLY A 235 -7.95 1.66 -17.50
N LYS A 236 -7.65 2.93 -17.77
CA LYS A 236 -7.01 3.84 -16.82
C LYS A 236 -8.00 4.32 -15.77
N ARG A 237 -7.54 4.39 -14.52
CA ARG A 237 -8.23 4.97 -13.37
C ARG A 237 -7.47 6.23 -12.98
N LEU A 238 -7.96 7.37 -13.44
CA LEU A 238 -7.25 8.64 -13.43
C LEU A 238 -7.64 9.49 -12.22
N SER A 239 -6.62 10.12 -11.63
CA SER A 239 -6.71 11.06 -10.51
C SER A 239 -5.81 12.28 -10.73
N ASP A 240 -5.42 12.58 -11.98
CA ASP A 240 -4.49 13.66 -12.33
C ASP A 240 -5.04 15.07 -12.03
N SER A 241 -6.35 15.23 -11.99
CA SER A 241 -7.01 16.48 -11.61
C SER A 241 -7.31 16.60 -10.12
N CYS A 242 -7.02 15.55 -9.35
CA CYS A 242 -7.23 15.52 -7.91
C CYS A 242 -6.12 16.27 -7.17
N THR A 243 -6.46 16.88 -6.03
CA THR A 243 -5.47 17.54 -5.19
C THR A 243 -4.55 16.53 -4.51
N THR A 244 -3.26 16.85 -4.47
CA THR A 244 -2.23 16.13 -3.71
C THR A 244 -1.75 16.93 -2.49
N GLN A 245 -2.44 18.02 -2.15
CA GLN A 245 -2.08 18.85 -1.00
C GLN A 245 -2.50 18.18 0.31
N GLY A 246 -1.59 18.18 1.29
CA GLY A 246 -1.90 17.73 2.64
C GLY A 246 -2.83 18.68 3.41
N THR A 247 -3.60 18.11 4.34
CA THR A 247 -4.55 18.82 5.21
C THR A 247 -4.32 18.48 6.69
N ASP A 248 -4.92 19.27 7.57
CA ASP A 248 -4.94 19.02 9.03
C ASP A 248 -6.21 18.30 9.49
N ASP A 249 -7.17 18.08 8.58
CA ASP A 249 -8.39 17.31 8.80
C ASP A 249 -8.69 16.42 7.58
N GLY A 250 -8.59 15.10 7.78
CA GLY A 250 -8.79 14.09 6.74
C GLY A 250 -10.11 13.32 6.84
N GLN A 251 -10.97 13.58 7.83
CA GLN A 251 -12.19 12.78 8.05
C GLN A 251 -13.14 12.78 6.84
N ASP A 252 -13.13 13.86 6.07
CA ASP A 252 -13.98 14.05 4.91
C ASP A 252 -13.47 13.35 3.63
N ALA A 253 -12.24 12.80 3.65
CA ALA A 253 -11.67 12.17 2.47
C ALA A 253 -12.42 10.89 2.08
N PHE A 254 -12.61 10.75 0.78
CA PHE A 254 -13.06 9.52 0.15
C PHE A 254 -11.87 8.67 -0.26
N ALA A 255 -12.14 7.37 -0.41
CA ALA A 255 -11.26 6.47 -1.13
C ALA A 255 -12.04 5.66 -2.15
N VAL A 256 -11.34 5.24 -3.20
CA VAL A 256 -11.90 4.44 -4.29
C VAL A 256 -11.19 3.10 -4.34
N HIS A 257 -11.97 2.02 -4.35
CA HIS A 257 -11.47 0.66 -4.29
C HIS A 257 -11.94 -0.15 -5.49
N TRP A 258 -11.08 -1.02 -5.99
CA TRP A 258 -11.44 -2.00 -7.00
C TRP A 258 -11.00 -3.38 -6.57
N GLU A 259 -11.79 -4.38 -6.91
CA GLU A 259 -11.47 -5.77 -6.57
C GLU A 259 -10.30 -6.27 -7.41
N THR A 260 -9.29 -6.84 -6.74
CA THR A 260 -8.15 -7.44 -7.45
C THR A 260 -8.57 -8.78 -8.07
N PRO A 261 -8.26 -9.06 -9.36
CA PRO A 261 -8.60 -10.34 -9.97
C PRO A 261 -7.83 -11.47 -9.30
N SER A 262 -8.49 -12.50 -8.76
CA SER A 262 -7.83 -13.53 -7.94
C SER A 262 -6.67 -14.29 -8.61
N ASN A 263 -6.61 -14.32 -9.94
CA ASN A 263 -5.56 -14.96 -10.72
C ASN A 263 -4.60 -13.95 -11.41
N TRP A 264 -4.62 -12.66 -11.04
CA TRP A 264 -3.82 -11.59 -11.66
C TRP A 264 -2.29 -11.83 -11.69
N MET A 265 -1.74 -12.80 -10.97
CA MET A 265 -0.30 -13.13 -10.88
C MET A 265 0.08 -14.27 -11.83
N ALA A 266 -0.88 -15.07 -12.28
CA ALA A 266 -0.64 -16.25 -13.09
C ALA A 266 -0.05 -15.87 -14.45
N LYS A 267 0.72 -16.78 -15.05
CA LYS A 267 1.28 -16.61 -16.40
C LYS A 267 0.20 -16.36 -17.45
N GLU A 268 -0.90 -17.09 -17.37
CA GLU A 268 -2.00 -17.05 -18.36
C GLU A 268 -3.01 -15.90 -18.15
N PHE A 269 -2.81 -15.03 -17.15
CA PHE A 269 -3.72 -13.92 -16.92
C PHE A 269 -3.62 -12.88 -18.04
N ASP A 270 -4.75 -12.63 -18.70
CA ASP A 270 -4.87 -11.61 -19.74
C ASP A 270 -4.93 -10.21 -19.13
N ALA A 271 -3.78 -9.55 -19.11
CA ALA A 271 -3.63 -8.17 -18.69
C ALA A 271 -3.71 -7.18 -19.86
N SER A 272 -4.16 -7.58 -21.06
CA SER A 272 -4.14 -6.70 -22.25
C SER A 272 -4.93 -5.39 -22.10
N ALA A 273 -5.91 -5.36 -21.19
CA ALA A 273 -6.67 -4.17 -20.85
C ALA A 273 -5.99 -3.23 -19.84
N TRP A 274 -4.90 -3.67 -19.18
CA TRP A 274 -4.17 -2.84 -18.22
C TRP A 274 -3.32 -1.79 -18.96
N PRO A 275 -3.28 -0.55 -18.44
CA PRO A 275 -2.44 0.48 -19.02
C PRO A 275 -0.97 0.19 -18.75
N GLN A 276 -0.12 0.80 -19.58
CA GLN A 276 1.32 0.84 -19.36
C GLN A 276 1.65 1.69 -18.13
N ALA A 277 2.76 1.36 -17.48
CA ALA A 277 3.27 2.06 -16.31
C ALA A 277 3.75 3.47 -16.67
N SER A 278 3.62 4.39 -15.73
CA SER A 278 4.23 5.72 -15.84
C SER A 278 5.64 5.67 -15.27
N LEU A 279 6.54 6.47 -15.85
CA LEU A 279 7.90 6.62 -15.35
C LEU A 279 7.97 7.80 -14.38
N TYR A 280 8.74 7.62 -13.31
CA TYR A 280 9.03 8.66 -12.33
C TYR A 280 10.55 8.78 -12.13
N SER A 281 11.01 9.99 -11.82
CA SER A 281 12.41 10.29 -11.52
C SER A 281 12.75 10.04 -10.05
N GLU A 282 14.04 9.89 -9.75
CA GLU A 282 14.54 9.76 -8.37
C GLU A 282 14.17 10.97 -7.48
N ASP A 283 14.04 12.16 -8.09
CA ASP A 283 13.61 13.39 -7.41
C ASP A 283 12.11 13.37 -7.09
N GLU A 284 11.28 12.81 -7.99
CA GLU A 284 9.83 12.67 -7.76
C GLU A 284 9.54 11.70 -6.63
N ILE A 285 10.27 10.58 -6.54
CA ILE A 285 10.15 9.59 -5.44
C ILE A 285 10.91 10.04 -4.17
N GLY A 286 11.82 11.02 -4.29
CA GLY A 286 12.58 11.53 -3.14
C GLY A 286 13.61 10.54 -2.56
N VAL A 287 14.22 9.70 -3.40
CA VAL A 287 15.16 8.64 -2.96
C VAL A 287 16.62 9.08 -2.83
N ASN A 288 16.95 10.29 -3.27
CA ASN A 288 18.32 10.81 -3.38
C ASN A 288 19.11 10.91 -2.06
N ASN A 289 18.45 10.75 -0.91
CA ASN A 289 19.08 10.70 0.41
C ASN A 289 18.89 9.36 1.14
N LYS A 290 18.33 8.34 0.47
CA LYS A 290 18.02 7.04 1.06
C LYS A 290 19.17 6.08 0.81
N LYS A 291 19.89 5.69 1.86
CA LYS A 291 21.01 4.74 1.75
C LYS A 291 20.58 3.39 1.15
N ALA A 292 19.37 2.94 1.46
CA ALA A 292 18.78 1.73 0.90
C ALA A 292 18.76 1.72 -0.64
N TYR A 293 18.60 2.89 -1.26
CA TYR A 293 18.68 3.06 -2.70
C TYR A 293 20.10 3.42 -3.15
N MET A 294 20.65 4.51 -2.59
CA MET A 294 21.89 5.14 -3.07
C MET A 294 23.12 4.24 -2.95
N ASN A 295 23.19 3.35 -1.95
CA ASN A 295 24.30 2.40 -1.82
C ASN A 295 24.34 1.35 -2.95
N PHE A 296 23.21 1.15 -3.65
CA PHE A 296 23.04 0.13 -4.69
C PHE A 296 22.50 0.71 -5.99
N ILE A 297 22.69 2.01 -6.23
CA ILE A 297 22.19 2.70 -7.43
C ILE A 297 22.61 2.00 -8.74
N ASP A 298 23.81 1.40 -8.78
CA ASP A 298 24.31 0.59 -9.90
C ASP A 298 23.47 -0.66 -10.21
N LYS A 299 22.66 -1.13 -9.24
CA LYS A 299 21.70 -2.23 -9.39
C LYS A 299 20.29 -1.75 -9.76
N PHE A 300 20.07 -0.44 -9.75
CA PHE A 300 18.77 0.17 -10.06
C PHE A 300 18.90 1.04 -11.31
N SER A 301 18.92 2.36 -11.18
CA SER A 301 19.04 3.28 -12.32
C SER A 301 20.35 3.09 -13.09
N GLY A 302 21.44 2.73 -12.42
CA GLY A 302 22.71 2.38 -13.07
C GLY A 302 22.66 1.10 -13.90
N ALA A 303 21.67 0.22 -13.67
CA ALA A 303 21.38 -0.94 -14.52
C ALA A 303 20.44 -0.60 -15.69
N GLY A 304 19.97 0.65 -15.80
CA GLY A 304 19.01 1.11 -16.80
C GLY A 304 17.53 0.95 -16.38
N ALA A 305 17.27 0.62 -15.11
CA ALA A 305 15.91 0.58 -14.59
C ALA A 305 15.36 1.99 -14.33
N SER A 306 14.04 2.15 -14.36
CA SER A 306 13.34 3.39 -14.02
C SER A 306 12.31 3.12 -12.93
N PHE A 307 12.03 4.10 -12.08
CA PHE A 307 10.89 3.99 -11.18
C PHE A 307 9.61 3.95 -12.00
N ILE A 308 8.76 2.98 -11.67
CA ILE A 308 7.46 2.77 -12.31
C ILE A 308 6.36 2.78 -11.27
N TRP A 309 5.20 3.30 -11.66
CA TRP A 309 3.94 3.20 -10.92
C TRP A 309 2.76 3.19 -11.89
N SER A 310 1.55 3.31 -11.36
CA SER A 310 0.35 3.58 -12.16
C SER A 310 0.31 5.05 -12.62
N THR A 311 -0.86 5.65 -12.81
CA THR A 311 -0.98 7.02 -13.35
C THR A 311 -0.73 8.12 -12.33
N ASN A 312 -0.82 7.82 -11.03
CA ASN A 312 -0.57 8.80 -9.98
C ASN A 312 0.23 8.18 -8.83
N VAL A 313 1.52 8.50 -8.75
CA VAL A 313 2.41 8.01 -7.68
C VAL A 313 2.02 8.47 -6.28
N VAL A 314 1.26 9.55 -6.15
CA VAL A 314 0.92 10.16 -4.86
C VAL A 314 -0.42 9.67 -4.29
N LEU A 315 -1.37 9.28 -5.15
CA LEU A 315 -2.72 8.92 -4.70
C LEU A 315 -3.06 7.45 -4.89
N ASP A 316 -2.34 6.73 -5.75
CA ASP A 316 -2.61 5.31 -6.02
C ASP A 316 -1.86 4.44 -5.01
N ASN A 317 -2.54 4.04 -3.94
CA ASN A 317 -1.96 3.39 -2.76
C ASN A 317 -1.79 1.87 -2.92
N GLN A 318 -2.56 1.23 -3.81
CA GLN A 318 -2.36 -0.18 -4.18
C GLN A 318 -2.26 -0.29 -5.69
N VAL A 319 -1.13 -0.77 -6.20
CA VAL A 319 -0.92 -0.99 -7.64
C VAL A 319 -0.46 -2.42 -7.90
N LEU A 320 -0.95 -3.00 -8.99
CA LEU A 320 -0.47 -4.27 -9.52
C LEU A 320 0.34 -4.02 -10.78
N LEU A 321 1.56 -4.54 -10.80
CA LEU A 321 2.51 -4.43 -11.91
C LEU A 321 2.65 -5.79 -12.59
N ARG A 322 2.75 -5.81 -13.93
CA ARG A 322 3.01 -7.03 -14.71
C ARG A 322 3.95 -6.76 -15.87
N TYR A 323 4.81 -7.74 -16.16
CA TYR A 323 5.67 -7.75 -17.33
C TYR A 323 5.90 -9.17 -17.85
N GLN A 324 5.88 -9.31 -19.17
CA GLN A 324 6.15 -10.57 -19.85
C GLN A 324 7.60 -10.59 -20.35
N VAL A 325 8.41 -11.46 -19.76
CA VAL A 325 9.76 -11.73 -20.23
C VAL A 325 9.70 -12.75 -21.36
N ASN A 326 10.38 -12.44 -22.47
CA ASN A 326 10.47 -13.27 -23.66
C ASN A 326 11.80 -14.05 -23.70
#